data_AF-A0A4Y8KYQ1-F1
#
_entry.id   AF-A0A4Y8KYQ1-F1
#
_cell.length_a   1.000
_cell.length_b   1.000
_cell.length_c   1.000
_cell.angle_alpha   90.00
_cell.angle_beta   90.00
_cell.angle_gamma   90.00
#
_symmetry.space_group_name_H-M   'P 1'
#
loop_
_entity.id
_entity.type
_entity.pdbx_description
1 polymer ?
#
loop_
_entity_poly.entity_id
_entity_poly.type
_entity_poly.pdbx_seq_one_letter_code
_entity_poly.pdbx_strand_id
1 'polypeptide(L)'
;MIEFKRKPGDIFTVGKTARGNLISFVEIRESDLILLDPTAETAVPDNKPTSITLYSDNVIFSDQMLDVMEASKILRIKEKSNDGQQVVIYPLFSFDFSKLQSVLLDITEKFNL
;
A
#
# COMPACT_ATOMS: atom_id res chain seq x y z
N MET A 1 -7.67 -14.47 -10.87
CA MET A 1 -6.64 -13.43 -10.95
C MET A 1 -7.30 -12.08 -10.67
N ILE A 2 -6.92 -11.41 -9.58
CA ILE A 2 -7.43 -10.09 -9.21
C ILE A 2 -6.61 -9.04 -9.96
N GLU A 3 -7.26 -8.03 -10.54
CA GLU A 3 -6.59 -6.95 -11.25
C GLU A 3 -6.76 -5.64 -10.48
N PHE A 4 -5.65 -5.08 -9.99
CA PHE A 4 -5.63 -3.78 -9.34
C PHE A 4 -5.48 -2.68 -10.39
N LYS A 5 -6.43 -1.75 -10.46
CA LYS A 5 -6.48 -0.70 -11.47
C LYS A 5 -6.75 0.66 -10.83
N ARG A 6 -6.03 1.68 -11.31
CA ARG A 6 -6.30 3.08 -10.99
C ARG A 6 -7.20 3.66 -12.07
N LYS A 7 -8.34 4.24 -11.68
CA LYS A 7 -9.21 4.96 -12.63
C LYS A 7 -8.60 6.34 -12.95
N PRO A 8 -8.72 6.84 -14.19
CA PRO A 8 -8.32 8.21 -14.51
C PRO A 8 -9.03 9.21 -13.60
N GLY A 9 -8.27 10.09 -12.94
CA GLY A 9 -8.79 11.09 -12.00
C GLY A 9 -9.00 10.60 -10.56
N ASP A 10 -8.78 9.31 -10.28
CA ASP A 10 -8.82 8.77 -8.93
C ASP A 10 -7.42 8.77 -8.29
N ILE A 11 -7.34 8.97 -6.99
CA ILE A 11 -6.09 8.83 -6.23
C ILE A 11 -5.85 7.38 -5.78
N PHE A 12 -6.92 6.60 -5.69
CA PHE A 12 -6.84 5.21 -5.24
C PHE A 12 -6.64 4.24 -6.40
N THR A 13 -5.76 3.27 -6.18
CA THR A 13 -5.74 2.03 -6.96
C THR A 13 -6.62 1.02 -6.25
N VAL A 14 -7.55 0.40 -6.98
CA VAL A 14 -8.57 -0.49 -6.40
C VAL A 14 -8.50 -1.86 -7.06
N GLY A 15 -8.62 -2.92 -6.27
CA GLY A 15 -8.80 -4.30 -6.72
C GLY A 15 -9.98 -4.95 -6.00
N LYS A 16 -10.70 -5.83 -6.70
CA LYS A 16 -11.83 -6.60 -6.15
C LYS A 16 -11.45 -8.07 -6.05
N THR A 17 -11.56 -8.67 -4.85
CA THR A 17 -11.26 -10.09 -4.64
C THR A 17 -12.29 -10.99 -5.32
N ALA A 18 -11.96 -12.27 -5.47
CA ALA A 18 -12.87 -13.27 -6.04
C ALA A 18 -14.19 -13.40 -5.25
N ARG A 19 -14.16 -13.05 -3.95
CA ARG A 19 -15.32 -13.06 -3.05
C ARG A 19 -16.06 -11.72 -2.99
N GLY A 20 -15.57 -10.73 -3.72
CA GLY A 20 -16.22 -9.43 -3.85
C GLY A 20 -15.73 -8.36 -2.89
N ASN A 21 -14.69 -8.64 -2.08
CA ASN A 21 -14.12 -7.65 -1.18
C ASN A 21 -13.33 -6.59 -1.97
N LEU A 22 -13.40 -5.33 -1.54
CA LEU A 22 -12.63 -4.24 -2.12
C LEU A 22 -11.37 -3.99 -1.28
N ILE A 23 -10.24 -3.95 -1.97
CA ILE A 23 -8.94 -3.55 -1.42
C ILE A 23 -8.46 -2.36 -2.22
N SER A 24 -8.11 -1.28 -1.55
CA SER A 24 -7.60 -0.07 -2.20
C SER A 24 -6.34 0.46 -1.54
N PHE A 25 -5.49 1.14 -2.32
CA PHE A 25 -4.29 1.78 -1.82
C PHE A 25 -3.99 3.08 -2.56
N VAL A 26 -3.34 4.00 -1.86
CA VAL A 26 -2.84 5.27 -2.41
C VAL A 26 -1.33 5.35 -2.18
N GLU A 27 -0.61 5.79 -3.21
CA GLU A 27 0.81 6.05 -3.16
C GLU A 27 1.05 7.47 -2.65
N ILE A 28 1.90 7.65 -1.63
CA ILE A 28 2.33 8.97 -1.16
C ILE A 28 3.82 9.12 -1.49
N ARG A 29 4.15 10.00 -2.43
CA ARG A 29 5.54 10.28 -2.82
C ARG A 29 6.09 11.48 -2.07
N GLU A 30 7.41 11.51 -1.91
CA GLU A 30 8.08 12.67 -1.31
C GLU A 30 7.90 13.95 -2.15
N SER A 31 7.82 13.82 -3.47
CA SER A 31 7.48 14.91 -4.40
C SER A 31 6.07 15.48 -4.16
N ASP A 32 5.13 14.67 -3.65
CA ASP A 32 3.79 15.11 -3.26
C ASP A 32 3.77 15.79 -1.88
N LEU A 33 4.83 15.59 -1.09
CA LEU A 33 5.02 16.14 0.26
C LEU A 33 5.84 17.44 0.27
N ILE A 34 6.29 17.94 -0.88
CA ILE A 34 6.95 19.24 -1.00
C ILE A 34 5.93 20.33 -0.69
N LEU A 35 5.78 20.65 0.59
CA LEU A 35 5.45 22.00 1.01
C LEU A 35 6.49 22.91 0.37
N LEU A 36 6.04 23.74 -0.57
CA LEU A 36 6.83 24.74 -1.30
C LEU A 36 7.67 25.57 -0.33
N ASP A 37 8.92 25.17 -0.12
CA ASP A 37 9.97 26.08 0.35
C ASP A 37 10.63 26.67 -0.90
N PRO A 38 10.29 27.91 -1.29
CA PRO A 38 10.81 28.54 -2.50
C PRO A 38 12.31 28.86 -2.43
N THR A 39 12.99 28.55 -1.31
CA THR A 39 14.41 28.84 -1.09
C THR A 39 15.32 27.62 -1.14
N ALA A 40 14.76 26.41 -1.15
CA ALA A 40 15.54 25.20 -1.15
C ALA A 40 15.68 24.61 -2.57
N GLU A 41 16.89 24.62 -3.13
CA GLU A 41 17.25 23.71 -4.23
C GLU A 41 17.32 22.28 -3.66
N THR A 42 16.16 21.65 -3.47
CA THR A 42 16.11 20.24 -3.11
C THR A 42 16.19 19.39 -4.37
N ALA A 43 17.24 18.57 -4.45
CA ALA A 43 17.36 17.50 -5.42
C ALA A 43 16.05 16.70 -5.44
N VAL A 44 15.50 16.49 -6.65
CA VAL A 44 14.29 15.69 -6.85
C VAL A 44 14.52 14.32 -6.18
N PRO A 45 13.81 14.00 -5.09
CA PRO A 45 14.01 12.72 -4.42
C PRO A 45 13.67 11.60 -5.41
N ASP A 46 14.38 10.48 -5.28
CA ASP A 46 14.09 9.24 -5.98
C ASP A 46 12.56 9.00 -5.87
N ASN A 47 11.85 8.85 -7.00
CA ASN A 47 10.38 8.97 -7.12
C ASN A 47 9.59 7.81 -6.44
N LYS A 48 10.17 7.22 -5.40
CA LYS A 48 9.65 6.11 -4.62
C LYS A 48 8.77 6.65 -3.48
N PRO A 49 7.70 5.93 -3.12
CA PRO A 49 6.86 6.31 -2.01
C PRO A 49 7.64 6.30 -0.69
N THR A 50 7.38 7.28 0.16
CA THR A 50 7.90 7.32 1.54
C THR A 50 7.01 6.51 2.48
N SER A 51 5.71 6.43 2.17
CA SER A 51 4.75 5.58 2.87
C SER A 51 3.62 5.18 1.94
N ILE A 52 2.97 4.05 2.26
CA ILE A 52 1.78 3.58 1.55
C ILE A 52 0.72 3.28 2.60
N THR A 53 -0.49 3.75 2.37
CA THR A 53 -1.64 3.41 3.22
C THR A 53 -2.56 2.46 2.47
N LEU A 54 -2.77 1.30 3.06
CA LEU A 54 -3.69 0.27 2.58
C LEU A 54 -5.02 0.44 3.30
N TYR A 55 -6.11 0.48 2.53
CA TYR A 55 -7.47 0.58 3.05
C TYR A 55 -8.28 -0.65 2.63
N SER A 56 -9.12 -1.14 3.54
CA SER A 56 -10.16 -2.10 3.19
C SER A 56 -11.49 -1.68 3.79
N ASP A 57 -12.58 -1.93 3.06
CA ASP A 57 -13.93 -1.64 3.56
C ASP A 57 -14.51 -2.80 4.39
N ASN A 58 -14.01 -4.02 4.15
CA ASN A 58 -14.62 -5.26 4.67
C ASN A 58 -13.59 -6.27 5.22
N VAL A 59 -12.30 -5.96 5.20
CA VAL A 59 -11.24 -6.85 5.68
C VAL A 59 -10.55 -6.22 6.88
N ILE A 60 -10.67 -6.88 8.03
CA ILE A 60 -9.86 -6.57 9.20
C ILE A 60 -8.51 -7.25 9.02
N PHE A 61 -7.45 -6.46 8.85
CA PHE A 61 -6.08 -6.96 8.75
C PHE A 61 -5.67 -7.62 10.06
N SER A 62 -5.64 -8.96 10.11
CA SER A 62 -5.17 -9.70 11.28
C SER A 62 -3.65 -9.60 11.44
N ASP A 63 -3.13 -9.84 12.64
CA ASP A 63 -1.68 -9.78 12.89
C ASP A 63 -0.92 -10.83 12.04
N GLN A 64 -1.54 -11.99 11.80
CA GLN A 64 -0.98 -13.00 10.90
C GLN A 64 -0.87 -12.52 9.44
N MET A 65 -1.79 -11.66 8.98
CA MET A 65 -1.68 -11.06 7.64
C MET A 65 -0.52 -10.06 7.60
N LEU A 66 -0.35 -9.27 8.66
CA LEU A 66 0.77 -8.34 8.80
C LEU A 66 2.12 -9.07 8.81
N ASP A 67 2.22 -10.19 9.53
CA ASP A 67 3.43 -11.02 9.56
C ASP A 67 3.81 -11.52 8.15
N VAL A 68 2.81 -11.92 7.35
CA VAL A 68 3.03 -12.34 5.95
C VAL A 68 3.51 -11.15 5.11
N MET A 69 2.97 -9.95 5.32
CA MET A 69 3.45 -8.74 4.65
C MET A 69 4.91 -8.44 4.99
N GLU A 70 5.31 -8.48 6.26
CA GLU A 70 6.69 -8.21 6.66
C GLU A 70 7.67 -9.30 6.24
N ALA A 71 7.22 -10.56 6.17
CA ALA A 71 8.02 -11.69 5.71
C ALA A 71 8.53 -11.52 4.26
N SER A 72 7.86 -10.68 3.46
CA SER A 72 8.29 -10.32 2.10
C SER A 72 9.62 -9.53 2.06
N LYS A 73 10.01 -8.88 3.16
CA LYS A 73 11.22 -8.04 3.28
C LYS A 73 11.31 -6.89 2.26
N ILE A 74 10.19 -6.52 1.65
CA ILE A 74 10.10 -5.33 0.78
C ILE A 74 9.46 -4.13 1.48
N LEU A 75 8.86 -4.33 2.65
CA LEU A 75 8.16 -3.31 3.43
C LEU A 75 8.30 -3.58 4.93
N ARG A 76 7.92 -2.61 5.76
CA ARG A 76 7.61 -2.79 7.19
C ARG A 76 6.26 -2.18 7.54
N ILE A 77 5.57 -2.77 8.52
CA ILE A 77 4.34 -2.20 9.06
C ILE A 77 4.71 -1.06 10.03
N LYS A 78 4.12 0.10 9.83
CA LYS A 78 4.24 1.24 10.74
C LYS A 78 3.10 1.24 11.75
N GLU A 79 1.88 1.10 11.25
CA GLU A 79 0.67 1.29 12.03
C GLU A 79 -0.48 0.47 11.43
N LYS A 80 -1.34 -0.04 12.31
CA LYS A 80 -2.61 -0.68 11.96
C LYS A 80 -3.71 -0.02 12.78
N SER A 81 -4.77 0.41 12.10
CA SER A 81 -5.99 0.91 12.74
C SER A 81 -7.16 0.05 12.32
N ASN A 82 -7.80 -0.61 13.29
CA ASN A 82 -8.99 -1.43 13.04
C ASN A 82 -10.22 -0.57 12.80
N ASP A 83 -10.32 0.58 13.48
CA ASP A 83 -11.44 1.51 13.36
C ASP A 83 -11.49 2.17 11.97
N GLY A 84 -10.31 2.47 11.41
CA GLY A 84 -10.16 2.96 10.03
C GLY A 84 -9.96 1.86 8.99
N GLN A 85 -9.94 0.59 9.39
CA GLN A 85 -9.58 -0.58 8.57
C GLN A 85 -8.39 -0.30 7.62
N GLN A 86 -7.33 0.25 8.20
CA GLN A 86 -6.17 0.73 7.46
C GLN A 86 -4.86 0.20 8.03
N VAL A 87 -3.88 0.05 7.15
CA VAL A 87 -2.50 -0.31 7.50
C VAL A 87 -1.56 0.65 6.80
N VAL A 88 -0.71 1.32 7.57
CA VAL A 88 0.35 2.19 7.04
C VAL A 88 1.64 1.37 6.98
N ILE A 89 2.28 1.37 5.81
CA ILE A 89 3.53 0.64 5.57
C ILE A 89 4.63 1.58 5.11
N TYR A 90 5.86 1.22 5.48
CA TYR A 90 7.08 1.83 4.98
C TYR A 90 7.73 0.93 3.92
N PRO A 91 7.91 1.43 2.69
CA PRO A 91 8.73 0.76 1.67
C PRO A 91 10.18 0.57 2.14
N LEU A 92 10.76 -0.61 1.89
CA LEU A 92 12.19 -0.87 2.10
C LEU A 92 12.97 -0.72 0.79
N PHE A 93 14.31 -0.78 0.85
CA PHE A 93 15.19 -0.52 -0.30
C PHE A 93 14.88 -1.38 -1.55
N SER A 94 14.35 -2.59 -1.37
CA SER A 94 14.00 -3.54 -2.44
C SER A 94 12.54 -3.43 -2.92
N PHE A 95 11.81 -2.42 -2.45
CA PHE A 95 10.39 -2.21 -2.72
C PHE A 95 10.11 -1.97 -4.20
N ASP A 96 9.09 -2.66 -4.69
CA ASP A 96 8.52 -2.48 -6.02
C ASP A 96 7.01 -2.76 -5.93
N PHE A 97 6.21 -2.02 -6.70
CA PHE A 97 4.76 -2.15 -6.67
C PHE A 97 4.26 -3.50 -7.15
N SER A 98 4.93 -4.11 -8.14
CA SER A 98 4.55 -5.44 -8.63
C SER A 98 4.74 -6.48 -7.53
N LYS A 99 5.83 -6.36 -6.74
CA LYS A 99 6.05 -7.22 -5.58
C LYS A 99 5.04 -6.98 -4.46
N LEU A 100 4.66 -5.72 -4.18
CA LEU A 100 3.60 -5.43 -3.23
C LEU A 100 2.27 -6.08 -3.67
N GLN A 101 1.93 -6.00 -4.96
CA GLN A 101 0.75 -6.68 -5.50
C GLN A 101 0.81 -8.19 -5.33
N SER A 102 1.99 -8.81 -5.56
CA SER A 102 2.18 -10.24 -5.29
C SER A 102 1.97 -10.58 -3.82
N VAL A 103 2.53 -9.81 -2.89
CA VAL A 103 2.33 -10.01 -1.44
C VAL A 103 0.86 -9.89 -1.06
N LEU A 104 0.15 -8.89 -1.60
CA LEU A 104 -1.28 -8.71 -1.36
C LEU A 104 -2.10 -9.88 -1.94
N LEU A 105 -1.73 -10.38 -3.12
CA LEU A 105 -2.34 -11.56 -3.72
C LEU A 105 -2.16 -12.79 -2.83
N ASP A 106 -0.92 -13.06 -2.39
CA ASP A 106 -0.60 -14.18 -1.49
C ASP A 106 -1.43 -14.13 -0.21
N ILE A 107 -1.66 -12.94 0.36
CA ILE A 107 -2.52 -12.74 1.53
C ILE A 107 -3.97 -13.07 1.19
N THR A 108 -4.50 -12.59 0.06
CA THR A 108 -5.88 -12.91 -0.33
C THR A 108 -6.10 -14.40 -0.52
N GLU A 109 -5.12 -15.11 -1.09
CA GLU A 109 -5.20 -16.56 -1.28
C GLU A 109 -5.06 -17.32 0.05
N LYS A 110 -4.02 -17.00 0.83
CA LYS A 110 -3.71 -17.69 2.09
C LYS A 110 -4.81 -17.56 3.14
N PHE A 111 -5.48 -16.41 3.18
CA PHE A 111 -6.55 -16.12 4.14
C PHE A 111 -7.96 -16.21 3.53
N ASN A 112 -8.09 -16.64 2.27
CA ASN A 112 -9.36 -16.90 1.60
C ASN A 112 -10.30 -15.67 1.57
N LEU A 113 -9.75 -14.53 1.15
CA LEU A 113 -10.41 -13.22 1.05
C LEU A 113 -11.09 -12.97 -0.31
#